data_AF-A0A191ZVA9-F1
#
_entry.id   AF-A0A191ZVA9-F1
#
_cell.length_a   1.000
_cell.length_b   1.000
_cell.length_c   1.000
_cell.angle_alpha   90.00
_cell.angle_beta   90.00
_cell.angle_gamma   90.00
#
_symmetry.space_group_name_H-M   'P 1'
#
loop_
_entity.id
_entity.type
_entity.pdbx_description
1 polymer ?
#
loop_
_entity_poly.entity_id
_entity_poly.type
_entity_poly.pdbx_seq_one_letter_code
_entity_poly.pdbx_strand_id
1 'polypeptide(L)'
;MPQRFFQLLATVWCGSLWTIGYIVAPTLFAMLEDRQLAGSIAGRLFHAEAWIGLGVGCLLLLAATALVRRGQAGYKSLRWLVLGMLVCVLVGYFGLQPFMASLREQAAAQGLAVGDSAYRAQFGMLHGVSSVFYLVQSLFGLALIWKTAGIQQPS
;
A
#
# COMPACT_ATOMS: atom_id res chain seq x y z
N MET A 1 -0.44 20.03 18.69
CA MET A 1 -1.51 19.63 17.75
C MET A 1 -0.99 18.96 16.48
N PRO A 2 -0.08 19.54 15.67
CA PRO A 2 0.31 18.95 14.38
C PRO A 2 1.00 17.58 14.51
N GLN A 3 1.74 17.33 15.60
CA GLN A 3 2.36 16.02 15.84
C GLN A 3 1.34 14.90 16.09
N ARG A 4 0.27 15.17 16.84
CA ARG A 4 -0.81 14.21 17.11
C ARG A 4 -1.60 13.89 15.85
N PHE A 5 -1.87 14.91 15.03
CA PHE A 5 -2.52 14.72 13.74
C PHE A 5 -1.67 13.86 12.79
N PHE A 6 -0.36 14.12 12.72
CA PHE A 6 0.58 13.30 11.96
C PHE A 6 0.54 11.83 12.38
N GLN A 7 0.52 11.55 13.68
CA GLN A 7 0.44 10.19 14.20
C GLN A 7 -0.87 9.51 13.85
N LEU A 8 -2.01 10.18 14.02
CA LEU A 8 -3.31 9.60 13.68
C LEU A 8 -3.37 9.20 12.21
N LEU A 9 -2.91 10.08 11.31
CA LEU A 9 -2.81 9.78 9.89
C LEU A 9 -1.88 8.59 9.60
N ALA A 10 -0.69 8.57 10.21
CA ALA A 10 0.27 7.49 10.05
C ALA A 10 -0.29 6.15 10.53
N THR A 11 -0.95 6.13 11.69
CA THR A 11 -1.58 4.93 12.27
C THR A 11 -2.71 4.43 11.39
N VAL A 12 -3.59 5.32 10.90
CA VAL A 12 -4.69 4.93 10.01
C VAL A 12 -4.15 4.27 8.75
N TRP A 13 -3.17 4.89 8.09
CA TRP A 13 -2.63 4.35 6.83
C TRP A 13 -1.82 3.07 7.04
N CYS A 14 -0.93 3.01 8.02
CA CYS A 14 -0.15 1.79 8.27
C CYS A 14 -1.06 0.64 8.75
N GLY A 15 -2.06 0.94 9.58
CA GLY A 15 -3.02 -0.03 10.05
C GLY A 15 -3.89 -0.60 8.93
N SER A 16 -4.42 0.25 8.04
CA SER A 16 -5.21 -0.21 6.90
C SER A 16 -4.38 -1.04 5.93
N LEU A 17 -3.16 -0.59 5.61
CA LEU A 17 -2.18 -1.32 4.81
C LEU A 17 -1.97 -2.73 5.36
N TRP A 18 -1.58 -2.87 6.63
CA TRP A 18 -1.28 -4.20 7.15
C TRP A 18 -2.51 -5.10 7.24
N THR A 19 -3.65 -4.53 7.62
CA THR A 19 -4.92 -5.27 7.71
C THR A 19 -5.32 -5.82 6.36
N ILE A 20 -5.29 -4.99 5.30
CA ILE A 20 -5.73 -5.40 3.97
C ILE A 20 -4.77 -6.43 3.39
N GLY A 21 -3.46 -6.18 3.43
CA GLY A 21 -2.46 -7.02 2.77
C GLY A 21 -2.17 -8.34 3.47
N TYR A 22 -2.16 -8.36 4.81
CA TYR A 22 -1.71 -9.53 5.58
C TYR A 22 -2.84 -10.28 6.28
N ILE A 23 -4.04 -9.70 6.40
CA ILE A 23 -5.19 -10.36 7.02
C ILE A 23 -6.30 -10.57 6.00
N VAL A 24 -6.85 -9.49 5.43
CA VAL A 24 -8.05 -9.57 4.60
C VAL A 24 -7.79 -10.32 3.29
N ALA A 25 -6.75 -9.97 2.54
CA ALA A 25 -6.46 -10.64 1.27
C ALA A 25 -6.21 -12.16 1.45
N PRO A 26 -5.34 -12.62 2.37
CA PRO A 26 -5.18 -14.06 2.63
C PRO A 26 -6.48 -14.74 3.07
N THR A 27 -7.28 -14.08 3.90
CA THR A 27 -8.57 -14.62 4.37
C THR A 27 -9.54 -14.82 3.21
N LEU A 28 -9.64 -13.87 2.28
CA LEU A 28 -10.48 -14.01 1.09
C LEU A 28 -10.08 -15.20 0.22
N PHE A 29 -8.78 -15.41 0.01
CA PHE A 29 -8.28 -16.55 -0.78
C PHE A 29 -8.36 -17.90 -0.06
N ALA A 30 -8.49 -17.90 1.26
CA ALA A 30 -8.66 -19.10 2.07
C ALA A 30 -10.14 -19.51 2.22
N MET A 31 -11.05 -18.53 2.31
CA MET A 31 -12.47 -18.76 2.59
C MET A 31 -13.35 -18.91 1.34
N LEU A 32 -12.99 -18.26 0.23
CA LEU A 32 -13.79 -18.31 -0.99
C LEU A 32 -13.30 -19.45 -1.90
N GLU A 33 -14.22 -20.32 -2.29
CA GLU A 33 -13.96 -21.39 -3.28
C GLU A 33 -13.61 -20.79 -4.65
N ASP A 34 -14.31 -19.71 -5.03
CA ASP A 34 -14.04 -18.97 -6.26
C ASP A 34 -12.84 -18.01 -6.07
N ARG A 35 -11.68 -18.43 -6.59
CA ARG A 35 -10.45 -17.61 -6.58
C ARG A 35 -10.57 -16.34 -7.43
N GLN A 36 -11.39 -16.35 -8.49
CA GLN A 36 -11.63 -15.18 -9.33
C GLN A 36 -12.40 -14.13 -8.52
N LEU A 37 -13.45 -14.56 -7.80
CA LEU A 37 -14.21 -13.70 -6.89
C LEU A 37 -13.30 -13.11 -5.80
N ALA A 38 -12.51 -13.95 -5.12
CA ALA A 38 -11.54 -13.49 -4.12
C ALA A 38 -10.58 -12.43 -4.67
N GLY A 39 -10.02 -12.68 -5.86
CA GLY A 39 -9.11 -11.74 -6.54
C GLY A 39 -9.79 -10.44 -6.99
N SER A 40 -11.09 -10.45 -7.24
CA SER A 40 -11.87 -9.25 -7.57
C SER A 40 -12.14 -8.38 -6.33
N ILE A 41 -12.52 -8.99 -5.21
CA ILE A 41 -12.77 -8.30 -3.94
C ILE A 41 -11.46 -7.73 -3.40
N ALA A 42 -10.38 -8.53 -3.38
CA ALA A 42 -9.05 -8.08 -3.00
C ALA A 42 -8.60 -6.88 -3.86
N GLY A 43 -8.81 -6.93 -5.17
CA GLY A 43 -8.51 -5.82 -6.08
C GLY A 43 -9.24 -4.52 -5.73
N ARG A 44 -10.51 -4.58 -5.32
CA ARG A 44 -11.28 -3.41 -4.86
C ARG A 44 -10.77 -2.85 -3.53
N LEU A 45 -10.38 -3.72 -2.60
CA LEU A 45 -9.80 -3.30 -1.33
C LEU A 45 -8.44 -2.62 -1.53
N PHE A 46 -7.58 -3.17 -2.40
CA PHE A 46 -6.31 -2.53 -2.77
C PHE A 46 -6.52 -1.23 -3.53
N HIS A 47 -7.57 -1.10 -4.36
CA HIS A 47 -7.94 0.18 -4.97
C HIS A 47 -8.27 1.22 -3.91
N ALA A 48 -9.14 0.89 -2.96
CA ALA A 48 -9.50 1.79 -1.86
C ALA A 48 -8.26 2.18 -1.04
N GLU A 49 -7.42 1.20 -0.67
CA GLU A 49 -6.18 1.43 0.06
C GLU A 49 -5.19 2.32 -0.71
N ALA A 50 -5.08 2.17 -2.04
CA ALA A 50 -4.20 3.01 -2.85
C ALA A 50 -4.66 4.48 -2.85
N TRP A 51 -5.96 4.73 -2.95
CA TRP A 51 -6.51 6.09 -2.89
C TRP A 51 -6.43 6.70 -1.49
N ILE A 52 -6.73 5.93 -0.45
CA ILE A 52 -6.54 6.35 0.94
C ILE A 52 -5.06 6.69 1.17
N GLY A 53 -4.15 5.80 0.78
CA GLY A 53 -2.72 5.98 0.92
C GLY A 53 -2.17 7.19 0.16
N LEU A 54 -2.70 7.47 -1.05
CA LEU A 54 -2.34 8.66 -1.80
C LEU A 54 -2.78 9.93 -1.06
N GLY A 55 -4.04 10.00 -0.61
CA GLY A 55 -4.57 11.13 0.14
C GLY A 55 -3.86 11.36 1.48
N VAL A 56 -3.78 10.32 2.30
CA VAL A 56 -3.14 10.38 3.62
C VAL A 56 -1.64 10.61 3.49
N GLY A 57 -0.96 9.97 2.54
CA GLY A 57 0.46 10.17 2.29
C GLY A 57 0.79 11.60 1.88
N CYS A 58 -0.03 12.24 1.03
CA CYS A 58 0.11 13.65 0.70
C CYS A 58 -0.03 14.54 1.93
N LEU A 59 -1.03 14.31 2.78
CA LEU A 59 -1.22 15.05 4.03
C LEU A 59 -0.05 14.87 5.00
N LEU A 60 0.46 13.64 5.14
CA LEU A 60 1.65 13.34 5.96
C LEU A 60 2.90 14.04 5.43
N LEU A 61 3.08 14.08 4.11
CA LEU A 61 4.24 14.73 3.48
C LEU A 61 4.21 16.25 3.71
N LEU A 62 3.02 16.86 3.58
CA LEU A 62 2.80 18.27 3.91
C LEU A 62 3.08 18.56 5.39
N ALA A 63 2.52 17.73 6.28
CA ALA A 63 2.71 17.87 7.72
C ALA A 63 4.18 17.70 8.14
N ALA A 64 4.88 16.69 7.63
CA ALA A 64 6.30 16.48 7.89
C ALA A 64 7.14 17.65 7.36
N THR A 65 6.85 18.17 6.17
CA THR A 65 7.55 19.32 5.59
C THR A 65 7.33 20.58 6.43
N ALA A 66 6.10 20.83 6.89
CA ALA A 66 5.78 21.96 7.76
C ALA A 66 6.52 21.87 9.10
N LEU A 67 6.61 20.67 9.70
CA LEU A 67 7.34 20.45 10.96
C LEU A 67 8.85 20.65 10.79
N VAL A 68 9.44 20.16 9.69
CA VAL A 68 10.86 20.41 9.37
C VAL A 68 11.15 21.90 9.22
N ARG A 69 10.29 22.65 8.53
CA ARG A 69 10.42 24.12 8.39
C ARG A 69 10.32 24.88 9.72
N ARG A 70 9.67 24.28 10.72
CA ARG A 70 9.56 24.82 12.10
C ARG A 70 10.70 24.38 13.02
N GLY A 71 11.78 23.81 12.47
CA GLY A 71 12.97 23.40 13.22
C GLY A 71 12.92 22.00 13.83
N GLN A 72 11.87 21.22 13.59
CA GLN A 72 11.73 19.86 14.14
C GLN A 72 12.51 18.84 13.30
N ALA A 73 13.83 18.79 13.49
CA ALA A 73 14.75 17.99 12.66
C ALA A 73 14.42 16.49 12.61
N GLY A 74 13.82 15.92 13.66
CA GLY A 74 13.37 14.52 13.70
C GLY A 74 12.43 14.13 12.56
N TYR A 75 11.64 15.08 12.05
CA TYR A 75 10.70 14.86 10.94
C TYR A 75 11.36 14.81 9.56
N LYS A 76 12.65 15.15 9.43
CA LYS A 76 13.37 15.06 8.14
C LYS A 76 13.44 13.62 7.65
N SER A 77 13.71 12.67 8.55
CA SER A 77 13.76 11.24 8.21
C SER A 77 12.37 10.68 7.91
N LEU A 78 11.36 11.05 8.70
CA LEU A 78 9.97 10.67 8.49
C LEU A 78 9.44 11.12 7.12
N ARG A 79 9.78 12.34 6.69
CA ARG A 79 9.40 12.88 5.37
C ARG A 79 9.87 11.98 4.22
N TRP A 80 11.10 11.46 4.30
CA TRP A 80 11.65 10.56 3.28
C TRP A 80 11.00 9.17 3.32
N LEU A 81 10.64 8.67 4.51
CA LEU A 81 9.86 7.43 4.63
C LEU A 81 8.49 7.57 3.97
N VAL A 82 7.75 8.64 4.28
CA VAL A 82 6.44 8.93 3.68
C VAL A 82 6.55 9.04 2.16
N LEU A 83 7.58 9.73 1.65
CA LEU A 83 7.83 9.82 0.22
C LEU A 83 8.09 8.45 -0.41
N GLY A 84 8.92 7.61 0.23
CA GLY A 84 9.17 6.23 -0.22
C GLY A 84 7.89 5.39 -0.26
N MET A 85 7.04 5.50 0.76
CA MET A 85 5.73 4.82 0.78
C MET A 85 4.82 5.28 -0.35
N LEU A 86 4.75 6.59 -0.62
CA LEU A 86 3.98 7.14 -1.74
C LEU A 86 4.47 6.62 -3.09
N VAL A 87 5.79 6.58 -3.30
CA VAL A 87 6.38 5.99 -4.51
C VAL A 87 5.99 4.52 -4.65
N CYS A 88 5.98 3.76 -3.55
CA CYS A 88 5.54 2.37 -3.57
C CYS A 88 4.06 2.23 -3.97
N VAL A 89 3.17 3.11 -3.49
CA VAL A 89 1.76 3.13 -3.91
C VAL A 89 1.64 3.46 -5.40
N LEU A 90 2.33 4.50 -5.86
CA LEU A 90 2.27 4.94 -7.25
C LEU A 90 2.78 3.87 -8.21
N VAL A 91 3.93 3.24 -7.91
CA VAL A 91 4.48 2.20 -8.79
C VAL A 91 3.73 0.88 -8.61
N GLY A 92 3.56 0.43 -7.36
CA GLY A 92 2.99 -0.87 -7.02
C GLY A 92 1.52 -1.02 -7.39
N TYR A 93 0.72 0.04 -7.22
CA TYR A 93 -0.68 0.05 -7.61
C TYR A 93 -0.90 0.73 -8.97
N PHE A 94 -0.71 2.05 -9.06
CA PHE A 94 -1.07 2.80 -10.27
C PHE A 94 -0.22 2.43 -11.50
N GLY A 95 1.04 2.01 -11.28
CA GLY A 95 1.93 1.54 -12.33
C GLY A 95 1.62 0.11 -12.77
N LEU A 96 1.50 -0.84 -11.84
CA LEU A 96 1.40 -2.27 -12.18
C LEU A 96 -0.03 -2.79 -12.36
N GLN A 97 -1.02 -2.21 -11.66
CA GLN A 97 -2.41 -2.65 -11.69
C GLN A 97 -3.04 -2.62 -13.09
N PRO A 98 -2.83 -1.59 -13.95
CA PRO A 98 -3.39 -1.57 -15.30
C PRO A 98 -2.94 -2.76 -16.16
N PHE A 99 -1.68 -3.18 -16.02
CA PHE A 99 -1.15 -4.35 -16.74
C PHE A 99 -1.73 -5.66 -16.21
N MET A 100 -1.89 -5.80 -14.89
CA MET A 100 -2.56 -6.98 -14.32
C MET A 100 -4.03 -7.05 -14.74
N ALA A 101 -4.72 -5.92 -14.83
CA ALA A 101 -6.11 -5.83 -15.29
C ALA A 101 -6.25 -6.21 -16.77
N SER A 102 -5.35 -5.73 -17.63
CA SER A 102 -5.40 -6.05 -19.07
C SER A 102 -5.18 -7.55 -19.33
N LEU A 103 -4.33 -8.23 -18.56
CA LEU A 103 -4.16 -9.68 -18.67
C LEU A 103 -5.39 -10.46 -18.20
N ARG A 104 -6.07 -9.98 -17.15
CA ARG A 104 -7.34 -10.57 -16.69
C ARG A 104 -8.43 -10.41 -17.75
N GLU A 105 -8.51 -9.25 -18.39
CA GLU A 105 -9.48 -8.98 -19.45
C GLU A 105 -9.23 -9.86 -20.68
N GLN A 106 -7.97 -10.01 -21.11
CA GLN A 106 -7.60 -10.90 -22.22
C GLN A 106 -7.93 -12.37 -21.94
N ALA A 107 -7.70 -12.85 -20.71
CA ALA A 107 -8.10 -14.19 -20.31
C ALA A 107 -9.64 -14.35 -20.30
N ALA A 108 -10.35 -13.36 -19.76
CA ALA A 108 -11.81 -13.37 -19.70
C ALA A 108 -12.46 -13.35 -21.10
N ALA A 109 -11.86 -12.68 -22.09
CA ALA A 109 -12.30 -12.71 -23.48
C ALA A 109 -12.24 -14.12 -24.10
N GLN A 110 -11.44 -15.02 -23.52
CA GLN A 110 -11.36 -16.44 -23.91
C GLN A 110 -12.24 -17.34 -23.04
N GLY A 111 -13.04 -16.77 -22.13
CA GLY A 111 -13.85 -17.51 -21.17
C GLY A 111 -13.04 -18.20 -20.06
N LEU A 112 -11.76 -17.82 -19.87
CA LEU A 112 -10.85 -18.45 -18.94
C LEU A 112 -10.50 -17.53 -17.76
N ALA A 113 -10.21 -18.13 -16.61
CA ALA A 113 -9.53 -17.44 -15.53
C ALA A 113 -8.08 -17.14 -15.94
N VAL A 114 -7.51 -16.02 -15.46
CA VAL A 114 -6.11 -15.66 -15.78
C VAL A 114 -5.14 -16.76 -15.35
N GLY A 115 -5.46 -17.49 -14.28
CA GLY A 115 -4.69 -18.61 -13.76
C GLY A 115 -4.67 -19.85 -14.67
N ASP A 116 -5.66 -20.00 -15.55
CA ASP A 116 -5.82 -21.14 -16.45
C ASP A 116 -5.52 -20.78 -17.92
N SER A 117 -5.15 -19.52 -18.16
CA SER A 117 -4.80 -18.99 -19.47
C SER A 117 -3.28 -18.99 -19.71
N ALA A 118 -2.86 -18.75 -20.96
CA ALA A 118 -1.46 -18.52 -21.33
C ALA A 118 -0.81 -17.33 -20.59
N TYR A 119 -1.62 -16.41 -20.04
CA TYR A 119 -1.16 -15.21 -19.33
C TYR A 119 -0.77 -15.47 -17.86
N ARG A 120 -0.97 -16.69 -17.33
CA ARG A 120 -0.71 -17.05 -15.93
C ARG A 120 0.69 -16.63 -15.46
N ALA A 121 1.73 -16.93 -16.24
CA ALA A 121 3.11 -16.64 -15.86
C ALA A 121 3.39 -15.13 -15.79
N GLN A 122 2.92 -14.37 -16.78
CA GLN A 122 3.09 -12.92 -16.82
C GLN A 122 2.30 -12.23 -15.69
N PHE A 123 1.07 -12.70 -15.44
CA PHE A 123 0.27 -12.22 -14.31
C PHE A 123 0.96 -12.52 -12.98
N GLY A 124 1.48 -13.73 -12.79
CA GLY A 124 2.23 -14.12 -11.58
C GLY A 124 3.47 -13.28 -11.35
N MET A 125 4.23 -12.94 -12.41
CA MET A 125 5.38 -12.05 -12.32
C MET A 125 4.97 -10.64 -11.89
N LEU A 126 3.99 -10.03 -12.55
CA LEU A 126 3.49 -8.69 -12.18
C LEU A 126 2.95 -8.66 -10.75
N HIS A 127 2.20 -9.69 -10.37
CA HIS A 127 1.70 -9.84 -9.01
C HIS A 127 2.86 -9.93 -8.01
N GLY A 128 3.87 -10.75 -8.27
CA GLY A 128 5.08 -10.86 -7.44
C GLY A 128 5.80 -9.53 -7.26
N VAL A 129 6.00 -8.77 -8.35
CA VAL A 129 6.62 -7.43 -8.29
C VAL A 129 5.76 -6.48 -7.45
N SER A 130 4.44 -6.47 -7.64
CA SER A 130 3.53 -5.64 -6.83
C SER A 130 3.57 -6.00 -5.34
N SER A 131 3.69 -7.29 -5.01
CA SER A 131 3.84 -7.79 -3.64
C SER A 131 5.15 -7.34 -3.00
N VAL A 132 6.25 -7.25 -3.77
CA VAL A 132 7.52 -6.68 -3.26
C VAL A 132 7.37 -5.20 -2.94
N PHE A 133 6.74 -4.40 -3.80
CA PHE A 133 6.44 -3.00 -3.49
C PHE A 133 5.57 -2.86 -2.25
N TYR A 134 4.57 -3.72 -2.10
CA TYR A 134 3.70 -3.74 -0.94
C TYR A 134 4.45 -4.10 0.36
N LEU A 135 5.35 -5.07 0.29
CA LEU A 135 6.22 -5.44 1.41
C LEU A 135 7.15 -4.30 1.81
N VAL A 136 7.85 -3.69 0.85
CA VAL A 136 8.74 -2.55 1.10
C VAL A 136 7.96 -1.38 1.70
N GLN A 137 6.78 -1.07 1.18
CA GLN A 137 5.88 -0.07 1.75
C GLN A 137 5.50 -0.39 3.19
N SER A 138 5.20 -1.66 3.49
CA SER A 138 4.84 -2.12 4.83
C SER A 138 5.99 -1.97 5.83
N LEU A 139 7.22 -2.25 5.40
CA LEU A 139 8.43 -2.02 6.20
C LEU A 139 8.69 -0.54 6.44
N PHE A 140 8.47 0.31 5.44
CA PHE A 140 8.54 1.77 5.64
C PHE A 140 7.46 2.26 6.60
N GLY A 141 6.23 1.73 6.52
CA GLY A 141 5.16 2.03 7.48
C GLY A 141 5.57 1.64 8.90
N LEU A 142 6.21 0.48 9.09
CA LEU A 142 6.69 0.05 10.40
C LEU A 142 7.77 0.99 10.94
N ALA A 143 8.75 1.34 10.10
CA ALA A 143 9.79 2.29 10.43
C ALA A 143 9.22 3.69 10.74
N LEU A 144 8.16 4.11 10.02
CA LEU A 144 7.47 5.37 10.24
C LEU A 144 6.86 5.41 11.65
N ILE A 145 6.08 4.39 12.02
CA ILE A 145 5.45 4.29 13.34
C ILE A 145 6.52 4.24 14.44
N TRP A 146 7.53 3.39 14.29
CA TRP A 146 8.62 3.25 15.26
C TRP A 146 9.35 4.58 15.52
N LYS A 147 9.76 5.28 14.46
CA LYS A 147 10.47 6.56 14.58
C LYS A 147 9.58 7.67 15.13
N THR A 148 8.30 7.67 14.77
CA THR A 148 7.36 8.69 15.27
C THR A 148 7.15 8.54 16.78
N ALA A 149 7.12 7.30 17.29
CA ALA A 149 7.06 7.05 18.73
C ALA A 149 8.32 7.54 19.46
N GLY A 150 9.50 7.30 18.89
CA GLY A 150 10.78 7.75 19.47
C GLY A 150 10.95 9.26 19.56
N ILE A 151 10.35 10.04 18.66
CA ILE A 151 10.39 11.52 18.70
C ILE A 151 9.58 12.10 19.87
N GLN A 152 8.63 11.34 20.41
CA GLN A 152 7.73 11.81 21.47
C GLN A 152 8.14 11.45 22.89
N GLN A 153 9.19 10.64 23.05
CA GLN A 153 9.75 10.35 24.36
C GLN A 153 10.97 11.26 24.58
N PRO A 154 10.82 12.44 25.19
CA PRO A 154 11.98 13.15 25.74
C PRO A 154 12.42 12.41 27.01
N SER A 155 13.69 12.01 27.05
CA SER A 155 14.41 11.69 28.29
C SER A 155 14.63 12.94 29.12
#